data_AF-A0A535GUH4-F1
#
_entry.id   AF-A0A535GUH4-F1
#
_cell.length_a   1.000
_cell.length_b   1.000
_cell.length_c   1.000
_cell.angle_alpha   90.00
_cell.angle_beta   90.00
_cell.angle_gamma   90.00
#
_symmetry.space_group_name_H-M   'P 1'
#
loop_
_entity.id
_entity.type
_entity.pdbx_description
1 polymer ?
#
loop_
_entity_poly.entity_id
_entity_poly.type
_entity_poly.pdbx_seq_one_letter_code
_entity_poly.pdbx_strand_id
1 'polypeptide(L)'
;MIERDDDLWPQINAVANQAVRSCALGILTTDALAQQILLEWKARRKGDEPPSHGLLRRIALRICSRALCEAWRSPQHEVRNAAYENLRRYLERSLRSTGYAYRLQQDTHAVEDVLHQALEELYLSITRNLQAGPADPASFLKWAQTIVIRQAHAYVQKRDKDSCLSIENQQELYNEIPSDEQHHDPQQQIERQELRQTLKDAILSLRNRNYQQVLLYTYFADMDESEMASHLHVPVQEIYMWRYRALRALRKKPEIMQLLQIWRE
;
A
#
# COMPACT_ATOMS: atom_id res chain seq x y z
N MET A 1 36.37 -21.15 -29.64
CA MET A 1 35.33 -20.15 -29.94
C MET A 1 33.98 -20.73 -29.52
N ILE A 2 33.67 -20.72 -28.22
CA ILE A 2 32.38 -21.02 -27.55
C ILE A 2 32.67 -20.69 -26.07
N GLU A 3 32.34 -19.49 -25.61
CA GLU A 3 32.47 -19.05 -24.19
C GLU A 3 31.80 -17.67 -23.99
N ARG A 4 30.62 -17.45 -24.57
CA ARG A 4 29.89 -16.16 -24.48
C ARG A 4 28.47 -16.26 -23.94
N ASP A 5 27.89 -17.46 -23.85
CA ASP A 5 26.54 -17.67 -23.30
C ASP A 5 26.57 -17.82 -21.76
N ASP A 6 27.69 -18.22 -21.15
CA ASP A 6 27.78 -18.47 -19.71
C ASP A 6 27.75 -17.19 -18.84
N ASP A 7 28.21 -16.05 -19.36
CA ASP A 7 28.22 -14.77 -18.64
C ASP A 7 26.87 -14.02 -18.66
N LEU A 8 25.97 -14.37 -19.57
CA LEU A 8 24.70 -13.68 -19.74
C LEU A 8 23.66 -14.12 -18.71
N TRP A 9 23.65 -15.41 -18.37
CA TRP A 9 22.66 -15.98 -17.45
C TRP A 9 22.74 -15.40 -16.02
N PRO A 10 23.94 -15.23 -15.40
CA PRO A 10 24.08 -14.55 -14.13
C PRO A 10 23.53 -13.11 -14.15
N GLN A 11 23.79 -12.37 -15.24
CA GLN A 11 23.30 -11.00 -15.40
C GLN A 11 21.77 -10.96 -15.50
N ILE A 12 21.17 -11.85 -16.29
CA ILE A 12 19.71 -11.96 -16.42
C ILE A 12 19.08 -12.34 -15.08
N ASN A 13 19.66 -13.30 -14.35
CA ASN A 13 19.16 -13.70 -13.03
C ASN A 13 19.22 -12.56 -12.01
N ALA A 14 20.30 -11.77 -12.00
CA ALA A 14 20.41 -10.61 -11.12
C ALA A 14 19.30 -9.57 -11.41
N VAL A 15 19.05 -9.28 -12.70
CA VAL A 15 17.97 -8.38 -13.13
C VAL A 15 16.60 -8.95 -12.76
N ALA A 16 16.38 -10.25 -13.00
CA ALA A 16 15.12 -10.92 -12.69
C ALA A 16 14.83 -10.89 -11.17
N ASN A 17 15.82 -11.24 -10.34
CA ASN A 17 15.69 -11.22 -8.89
C ASN A 17 15.34 -9.83 -8.37
N GLN A 18 16.04 -8.80 -8.86
CA GLN A 18 15.76 -7.42 -8.50
C GLN A 18 14.34 -6.99 -8.92
N ALA A 19 13.90 -7.36 -10.12
CA ALA A 19 12.57 -7.01 -10.63
C ALA A 19 11.45 -7.72 -9.85
N VAL A 20 11.58 -9.02 -9.58
CA VAL A 20 10.63 -9.80 -8.76
C VAL A 20 10.51 -9.19 -7.37
N ARG A 21 11.62 -8.96 -6.67
CA ARG A 21 11.61 -8.35 -5.32
C ARG A 21 10.97 -6.96 -5.31
N SER A 22 11.07 -6.21 -6.41
CA SER A 22 10.56 -4.85 -6.47
C SER A 22 9.06 -4.77 -6.76
N CYS A 23 8.49 -5.70 -7.53
CA CYS A 23 7.12 -5.53 -8.05
C CYS A 23 6.35 -6.81 -8.43
N ALA A 24 6.88 -8.02 -8.25
CA ALA A 24 6.20 -9.25 -8.65
C ALA A 24 6.45 -10.44 -7.69
N LEU A 25 6.77 -10.17 -6.42
CA LEU A 25 7.04 -11.19 -5.42
C LEU A 25 5.78 -12.03 -5.16
N GLY A 26 5.91 -13.37 -5.22
CA GLY A 26 4.77 -14.28 -5.06
C GLY A 26 3.85 -14.38 -6.30
N ILE A 27 4.13 -13.59 -7.35
CA ILE A 27 3.41 -13.66 -8.64
C ILE A 27 4.32 -14.31 -9.70
N LEU A 28 5.60 -13.96 -9.71
CA LEU A 28 6.61 -14.55 -10.58
C LEU A 28 7.77 -15.10 -9.75
N THR A 29 8.33 -16.22 -10.20
CA THR A 29 9.61 -16.71 -9.69
C THR A 29 10.77 -16.06 -10.46
N THR A 30 11.94 -15.95 -9.81
CA THR A 30 13.15 -15.43 -10.44
C THR A 30 13.50 -16.21 -11.71
N ASP A 31 13.42 -17.55 -11.65
CA ASP A 31 13.75 -18.42 -12.78
C ASP A 31 12.78 -18.24 -13.95
N ALA A 32 11.47 -18.19 -13.67
CA ALA A 32 10.46 -17.97 -14.70
C ALA A 32 10.66 -16.61 -15.39
N LEU A 33 10.95 -15.56 -14.62
CA LEU A 33 11.23 -14.24 -15.19
C LEU A 33 12.54 -14.23 -15.99
N ALA A 34 13.60 -14.86 -15.48
CA ALA A 34 14.89 -14.96 -16.18
C ALA A 34 14.74 -15.65 -17.54
N GLN A 35 13.99 -16.76 -17.60
CA GLN A 35 13.67 -17.46 -18.84
C GLN A 35 12.90 -16.56 -19.82
N GLN A 36 11.88 -15.84 -19.35
CA GLN A 36 11.10 -14.94 -20.20
C GLN A 36 11.92 -13.75 -20.71
N ILE A 37 12.82 -13.19 -19.89
CA ILE A 37 13.75 -12.14 -20.32
C ILE A 37 14.64 -12.64 -21.46
N LEU A 38 15.20 -13.85 -21.31
CA LEU A 38 16.06 -14.46 -22.32
C LEU A 38 15.30 -14.67 -23.64
N LEU A 39 14.07 -15.19 -23.57
CA LEU A 39 13.22 -15.41 -24.74
C LEU A 39 12.85 -14.10 -25.45
N GLU A 40 12.40 -13.09 -24.71
CA GLU A 40 11.99 -11.79 -25.29
C GLU A 40 13.20 -11.02 -25.85
N TRP A 41 14.39 -11.14 -25.23
CA TRP A 41 15.62 -10.60 -25.81
C TRP A 41 16.01 -11.33 -27.09
N LYS A 42 16.05 -12.67 -27.11
CA LYS A 42 16.39 -13.47 -28.30
C LYS A 42 15.47 -13.16 -29.47
N ALA A 43 14.17 -12.97 -29.23
CA ALA A 43 13.19 -12.61 -30.25
C ALA A 43 13.41 -11.20 -30.86
N ARG A 44 14.02 -10.28 -30.10
CA ARG A 44 14.26 -8.89 -30.52
C ARG A 44 15.68 -8.64 -31.04
N ARG A 45 16.57 -9.61 -30.87
CA ARG A 45 17.99 -9.50 -31.22
C ARG A 45 18.14 -9.33 -32.74
N LYS A 46 18.78 -8.24 -33.16
CA LYS A 46 19.26 -8.02 -34.53
C LYS A 46 20.79 -7.97 -34.48
N GLY A 47 21.46 -9.07 -34.80
CA GLY A 47 22.92 -9.17 -34.79
C GLY A 47 23.51 -9.74 -33.50
N ASP A 48 24.84 -9.70 -33.37
CA ASP A 48 25.55 -10.49 -32.36
C ASP A 48 25.84 -9.81 -31.02
N GLU A 49 25.39 -8.58 -30.83
CA GLU A 49 25.70 -7.81 -29.61
C GLU A 49 24.99 -8.35 -28.35
N PRO A 50 25.68 -8.38 -27.20
CA PRO A 50 25.06 -8.71 -25.92
C PRO A 50 24.09 -7.61 -25.47
N PRO A 51 23.05 -7.94 -24.69
CA PRO A 51 22.10 -6.94 -24.22
C PRO A 51 22.73 -6.01 -23.19
N SER A 52 22.41 -4.72 -23.28
CA SER A 52 22.73 -3.80 -22.19
C SER A 52 21.90 -4.10 -20.94
N HIS A 53 22.47 -3.86 -19.76
CA HIS A 53 21.74 -4.01 -18.49
C HIS A 53 20.43 -3.19 -18.45
N GLY A 54 20.44 -2.00 -19.04
CA GLY A 54 19.25 -1.14 -19.17
C GLY A 54 18.16 -1.76 -20.04
N LEU A 55 18.50 -2.47 -21.12
CA LEU A 55 17.54 -3.20 -21.94
C LEU A 55 16.94 -4.38 -21.18
N LEU A 56 17.76 -5.19 -20.50
CA LEU A 56 17.30 -6.30 -19.67
C LEU A 56 16.32 -5.83 -18.60
N ARG A 57 16.65 -4.72 -17.90
CA ARG A 57 15.77 -4.13 -16.89
C ARG A 57 14.43 -3.67 -17.47
N ARG A 58 14.43 -3.08 -18.68
CA ARG A 58 13.18 -2.68 -19.36
C ARG A 58 12.32 -3.89 -19.74
N ILE A 59 12.93 -4.95 -20.26
CA ILE A 59 12.23 -6.22 -20.57
C ILE A 59 11.62 -6.81 -19.29
N ALA A 60 12.43 -6.92 -18.24
CA ALA A 60 11.99 -7.44 -16.94
C ALA A 60 10.80 -6.66 -16.36
N LEU A 61 10.86 -5.32 -16.36
CA LEU A 61 9.75 -4.48 -15.88
C LEU A 61 8.49 -4.60 -16.74
N ARG A 62 8.62 -4.76 -18.07
CA ARG A 62 7.47 -4.99 -18.96
C ARG A 62 6.79 -6.31 -18.64
N ILE A 63 7.56 -7.38 -18.43
CA ILE A 63 7.03 -8.70 -18.05
C ILE A 63 6.35 -8.62 -16.68
N CYS A 64 7.03 -8.05 -15.67
CA CYS A 64 6.46 -7.89 -14.33
C CYS A 64 5.18 -7.04 -14.37
N SER A 65 5.14 -5.97 -15.16
CA SER A 65 3.96 -5.13 -15.31
C SER A 65 2.77 -5.90 -15.88
N ARG A 66 2.99 -6.78 -16.86
CA ARG A 66 1.93 -7.65 -17.42
C ARG A 66 1.41 -8.62 -16.36
N ALA A 67 2.31 -9.36 -15.72
CA ALA A 67 1.95 -10.34 -14.69
C ALA A 67 1.22 -9.70 -13.50
N LEU A 68 1.66 -8.52 -13.06
CA LEU A 68 1.01 -7.77 -11.99
C LEU A 68 -0.38 -7.26 -12.40
N CYS A 69 -0.55 -6.83 -13.65
CA CYS A 69 -1.85 -6.42 -14.18
C CYS A 69 -2.84 -7.59 -14.21
N GLU A 70 -2.39 -8.77 -14.66
CA GLU A 70 -3.18 -10.00 -14.67
C GLU A 70 -3.55 -10.43 -13.25
N ALA A 71 -2.59 -10.43 -12.32
CA ALA A 71 -2.82 -10.78 -10.92
C ALA A 71 -3.80 -9.80 -10.24
N TRP A 72 -3.69 -8.51 -10.51
CA TRP A 72 -4.61 -7.48 -10.00
C TRP A 72 -6.04 -7.63 -10.55
N ARG A 73 -6.20 -8.12 -11.78
CA ARG A 73 -7.50 -8.44 -12.39
C ARG A 73 -8.05 -9.82 -11.98
N SER A 74 -7.24 -10.64 -11.30
CA SER A 74 -7.61 -12.03 -10.98
C SER A 74 -8.88 -12.10 -10.13
N PRO A 75 -9.81 -13.04 -10.40
CA PRO A 75 -10.96 -13.29 -9.54
C PRO A 75 -10.57 -13.90 -8.18
N GLN A 76 -9.40 -14.53 -8.08
CA GLN A 76 -8.92 -15.17 -6.85
C GLN A 76 -8.35 -14.12 -5.87
N HIS A 77 -8.88 -14.10 -4.64
CA HIS A 77 -8.50 -13.10 -3.64
C HIS A 77 -7.02 -13.17 -3.26
N GLU A 78 -6.45 -14.38 -3.13
CA GLU A 78 -5.04 -14.56 -2.78
C GLU A 78 -4.09 -13.95 -3.82
N VAL A 79 -4.34 -14.22 -5.11
CA VAL A 79 -3.55 -13.67 -6.22
C VAL A 79 -3.70 -12.15 -6.29
N ARG A 80 -4.93 -11.65 -6.08
CA ARG A 80 -5.20 -10.21 -6.08
C ARG A 80 -4.53 -9.50 -4.89
N ASN A 81 -4.52 -10.12 -3.72
CA ASN A 81 -3.85 -9.60 -2.53
C ASN A 81 -2.34 -9.50 -2.75
N ALA A 82 -1.73 -10.53 -3.35
CA ALA A 82 -0.32 -10.49 -3.74
C ALA A 82 -0.04 -9.32 -4.71
N ALA A 83 -0.95 -9.04 -5.64
CA ALA A 83 -0.82 -7.90 -6.54
C ALA A 83 -0.87 -6.55 -5.80
N TYR A 84 -1.82 -6.36 -4.87
CA TYR A 84 -1.91 -5.14 -4.07
C TYR A 84 -0.68 -4.91 -3.18
N GLU A 85 -0.15 -5.97 -2.58
CA GLU A 85 1.05 -5.88 -1.74
C GLU A 85 2.28 -5.47 -2.58
N ASN A 86 2.44 -6.03 -3.77
CA ASN A 86 3.48 -5.61 -4.71
C ASN A 86 3.28 -4.17 -5.21
N LEU A 87 2.03 -3.78 -5.51
CA LEU A 87 1.70 -2.41 -5.89
C LEU A 87 2.05 -1.43 -4.76
N ARG A 88 1.71 -1.73 -3.52
CA ARG A 88 2.04 -0.89 -2.35
C ARG A 88 3.54 -0.62 -2.27
N ARG A 89 4.36 -1.67 -2.30
CA ARG A 89 5.84 -1.56 -2.27
C ARG A 89 6.39 -0.76 -3.44
N TYR A 90 5.91 -1.05 -4.66
CA TYR A 90 6.35 -0.35 -5.86
C TYR A 90 5.99 1.14 -5.82
N LEU A 91 4.76 1.48 -5.44
CA LEU A 91 4.26 2.84 -5.39
C LEU A 91 4.94 3.64 -4.26
N GLU A 92 5.18 3.04 -3.11
CA GLU A 92 5.92 3.67 -2.02
C GLU A 92 7.34 4.03 -2.47
N ARG A 93 8.05 3.09 -3.10
CA ARG A 93 9.39 3.34 -3.64
C ARG A 93 9.35 4.44 -4.71
N SER A 94 8.32 4.44 -5.56
CA SER A 94 8.11 5.49 -6.56
C SER A 94 7.95 6.86 -5.89
N LEU A 95 7.11 6.99 -4.85
CA LEU A 95 6.89 8.26 -4.15
C LEU A 95 8.20 8.83 -3.59
N ARG A 96 9.05 7.99 -2.99
CA ARG A 96 10.38 8.38 -2.48
C ARG A 96 11.29 8.97 -3.54
N SER A 97 11.07 8.65 -4.82
CA SER A 97 11.84 9.18 -5.96
C SER A 97 11.24 10.42 -6.62
N THR A 98 10.09 10.92 -6.14
CA THR A 98 9.42 12.10 -6.69
C THR A 98 9.77 13.37 -5.94
N GLY A 99 9.51 14.54 -6.55
CA GLY A 99 9.65 15.84 -5.89
C GLY A 99 8.72 16.05 -4.68
N TYR A 100 7.74 15.16 -4.46
CA TYR A 100 6.85 15.23 -3.29
C TYR A 100 7.44 14.57 -2.04
N ALA A 101 8.50 13.77 -2.16
CA ALA A 101 9.04 12.97 -1.06
C ALA A 101 9.31 13.79 0.21
N TYR A 102 10.00 14.93 0.06
CA TYR A 102 10.31 15.82 1.18
C TYR A 102 9.05 16.38 1.85
N ARG A 103 8.05 16.80 1.07
CA ARG A 103 6.81 17.36 1.62
C ARG A 103 5.95 16.33 2.32
N LEU A 104 5.94 15.08 1.84
CA LEU A 104 5.23 13.98 2.48
C LEU A 104 5.94 13.53 3.76
N GLN A 105 7.27 13.60 3.84
CA GLN A 105 8.01 13.23 5.06
C GLN A 105 7.78 14.18 6.24
N GLN A 106 7.29 15.39 5.99
CA GLN A 106 6.96 16.36 7.05
C GLN A 106 5.67 16.01 7.81
N ASP A 107 4.91 15.04 7.34
CA ASP A 107 3.73 14.51 8.03
C ASP A 107 3.88 12.99 8.13
N THR A 108 3.93 12.50 9.36
CA THR A 108 4.13 11.10 9.74
C THR A 108 3.22 10.12 8.98
N HIS A 109 2.03 10.55 8.57
CA HIS A 109 1.04 9.68 7.90
C HIS A 109 0.81 9.98 6.43
N ALA A 110 1.41 11.04 5.87
CA ALA A 110 1.09 11.48 4.52
C ALA A 110 1.39 10.43 3.44
N VAL A 111 2.50 9.70 3.57
CA VAL A 111 2.85 8.62 2.62
C VAL A 111 1.79 7.53 2.65
N GLU A 112 1.34 7.13 3.84
CA GLU A 112 0.35 6.06 4.00
C GLU A 112 -1.03 6.48 3.48
N ASP A 113 -1.42 7.72 3.73
CA ASP A 113 -2.67 8.30 3.22
C ASP A 113 -2.70 8.33 1.70
N VAL A 114 -1.61 8.79 1.08
CA VAL A 114 -1.47 8.86 -0.38
C VAL A 114 -1.48 7.46 -0.99
N LEU A 115 -0.80 6.49 -0.38
CA LEU A 115 -0.81 5.10 -0.82
C LEU A 115 -2.21 4.50 -0.71
N HIS A 116 -2.90 4.68 0.42
CA HIS A 116 -4.27 4.22 0.59
C HIS A 116 -5.21 4.77 -0.47
N GLN A 117 -5.15 6.07 -0.74
CA GLN A 117 -5.98 6.70 -1.78
C GLN A 117 -5.68 6.14 -3.17
N ALA A 118 -4.41 5.89 -3.50
CA ALA A 118 -4.03 5.32 -4.78
C ALA A 118 -4.49 3.87 -4.94
N LEU A 119 -4.32 3.04 -3.90
CA LEU A 119 -4.75 1.64 -3.92
C LEU A 119 -6.28 1.51 -3.91
N GLU A 120 -6.98 2.40 -3.20
CA GLU A 120 -8.44 2.51 -3.23
C GLU A 120 -8.94 2.86 -4.63
N GLU A 121 -8.29 3.80 -5.32
CA GLU A 121 -8.65 4.13 -6.70
C GLU A 121 -8.46 2.94 -7.65
N LEU A 122 -7.33 2.22 -7.51
CA LEU A 122 -7.09 0.98 -8.25
C LEU A 122 -8.21 -0.04 -7.97
N TYR A 123 -8.56 -0.26 -6.72
CA TYR A 123 -9.66 -1.16 -6.35
C TYR A 123 -11.01 -0.74 -6.94
N LEU A 124 -11.35 0.54 -6.86
CA LEU A 124 -12.59 1.04 -7.44
C LEU A 124 -12.61 0.93 -8.97
N SER A 125 -11.46 1.05 -9.63
CA SER A 125 -11.38 0.89 -11.08
C SER A 125 -11.73 -0.53 -11.53
N ILE A 126 -11.17 -1.55 -10.86
CA ILE A 126 -11.40 -2.96 -11.23
C ILE A 126 -12.79 -3.47 -10.86
N THR A 127 -13.35 -3.00 -9.74
CA THR A 127 -14.73 -3.36 -9.33
C THR A 127 -15.79 -2.78 -10.25
N ARG A 128 -15.52 -1.62 -10.87
CA ARG A 128 -16.42 -1.00 -11.86
C ARG A 128 -16.25 -1.60 -13.25
N ASN A 129 -15.03 -2.01 -13.60
CA ASN A 129 -14.71 -2.57 -14.90
C ASN A 129 -13.57 -3.58 -14.77
N LEU A 130 -13.83 -4.87 -15.00
CA LEU A 130 -12.82 -5.93 -14.95
C LEU A 130 -11.68 -5.75 -15.97
N GLN A 131 -11.87 -4.92 -17.00
CA GLN A 131 -10.86 -4.55 -17.99
C GLN A 131 -10.21 -3.18 -17.70
N ALA A 132 -10.39 -2.63 -16.49
CA ALA A 132 -9.76 -1.37 -16.08
C ALA A 132 -8.23 -1.41 -16.19
N GLY A 133 -7.60 -0.24 -16.34
CA GLY A 133 -6.16 -0.09 -16.52
C GLY A 133 -5.76 0.31 -17.95
N PRO A 134 -4.46 0.31 -18.27
CA PRO A 134 -3.99 0.69 -19.60
C PRO A 134 -4.30 -0.40 -20.63
N ALA A 135 -4.40 0.03 -21.90
CA ALA A 135 -4.61 -0.88 -23.03
C ALA A 135 -3.44 -1.86 -23.24
N ASP A 136 -2.18 -1.42 -23.04
CA ASP A 136 -1.01 -2.31 -22.95
C ASP A 136 -0.74 -2.65 -21.48
N PRO A 137 -0.92 -3.91 -21.04
CA PRO A 137 -0.62 -4.34 -19.66
C PRO A 137 0.84 -4.12 -19.26
N ALA A 138 1.78 -4.04 -20.23
CA ALA A 138 3.18 -3.70 -19.93
C ALA A 138 3.38 -2.25 -19.47
N SER A 139 2.34 -1.41 -19.57
CA SER A 139 2.32 -0.03 -19.06
C SER A 139 1.63 0.10 -17.70
N PHE A 140 1.11 -0.99 -17.13
CA PHE A 140 0.35 -1.01 -15.87
C PHE A 140 1.10 -0.37 -14.70
N LEU A 141 2.37 -0.73 -14.46
CA LEU A 141 3.17 -0.12 -13.39
C LEU A 141 3.31 1.40 -13.55
N LYS A 142 3.52 1.88 -14.78
CA LYS A 142 3.62 3.31 -15.07
C LYS A 142 2.26 4.01 -14.85
N TRP A 143 1.17 3.37 -15.27
CA TRP A 143 -0.18 3.88 -15.05
C TRP A 143 -0.52 3.96 -13.55
N ALA A 144 -0.24 2.91 -12.78
CA ALA A 144 -0.41 2.93 -11.31
C ALA A 144 0.45 4.03 -10.66
N GLN A 145 1.67 4.23 -11.16
CA GLN A 145 2.53 5.32 -10.73
C GLN A 145 1.92 6.71 -11.01
N THR A 146 1.25 6.91 -12.15
CA THR A 146 0.55 8.18 -12.41
C THR A 146 -0.58 8.45 -11.42
N ILE A 147 -1.27 7.39 -10.96
CA ILE A 147 -2.32 7.51 -9.95
C ILE A 147 -1.72 7.99 -8.64
N VAL A 148 -0.67 7.31 -8.13
CA VAL A 148 -0.08 7.70 -6.83
C VAL A 148 0.55 9.10 -6.87
N ILE A 149 1.16 9.49 -7.99
CA ILE A 149 1.71 10.85 -8.18
C ILE A 149 0.60 11.90 -8.14
N ARG A 150 -0.56 11.62 -8.76
CA ARG A 150 -1.71 12.51 -8.72
C ARG A 150 -2.27 12.64 -7.30
N GLN A 151 -2.35 11.54 -6.56
CA GLN A 151 -2.78 11.58 -5.16
C GLN A 151 -1.78 12.35 -4.28
N ALA A 152 -0.47 12.17 -4.46
CA ALA A 152 0.56 12.96 -3.78
C ALA A 152 0.42 14.46 -4.06
N HIS A 153 0.23 14.83 -5.33
CA HIS A 153 0.01 16.22 -5.72
C HIS A 153 -1.26 16.79 -5.06
N ALA A 154 -2.38 16.08 -5.12
CA ALA A 154 -3.64 16.51 -4.51
C ALA A 154 -3.52 16.69 -2.99
N TYR A 155 -2.83 15.76 -2.31
CA TYR A 155 -2.55 15.85 -0.90
C TYR A 155 -1.73 17.11 -0.54
N VAL A 156 -0.63 17.35 -1.27
CA VAL A 156 0.23 18.51 -1.04
C VAL A 156 -0.51 19.82 -1.32
N GLN A 157 -1.27 19.92 -2.41
CA GLN A 157 -2.07 21.12 -2.72
C GLN A 157 -3.10 21.41 -1.64
N LYS A 158 -3.76 20.38 -1.12
CA LYS A 158 -4.71 20.53 -0.03
C LYS A 158 -4.02 21.03 1.24
N ARG A 159 -2.88 20.45 1.60
CA ARG A 159 -2.10 20.88 2.76
C ARG A 159 -1.62 22.33 2.62
N ASP A 160 -1.12 22.73 1.46
CA ASP A 160 -0.66 24.10 1.21
C ASP A 160 -1.83 25.09 1.36
N LYS A 161 -3.03 24.73 0.85
CA LYS A 161 -4.24 25.53 1.01
C LYS A 161 -4.70 25.62 2.47
N ASP A 162 -4.71 24.49 3.19
CA ASP A 162 -5.13 24.44 4.60
C ASP A 162 -4.12 25.20 5.49
N SER A 163 -2.82 25.16 5.16
CA SER A 163 -1.77 25.92 5.86
C SER A 163 -1.87 27.44 5.63
N CYS A 164 -2.34 27.87 4.46
CA CYS A 164 -2.62 29.29 4.18
C CYS A 164 -3.89 29.81 4.89
N LEU A 165 -4.74 28.91 5.39
CA LEU A 165 -6.01 29.24 6.05
C LEU A 165 -5.99 29.05 7.58
N SER A 166 -4.94 28.44 8.13
CA SER A 166 -4.82 28.18 9.57
C SER A 166 -3.79 29.11 10.21
N ILE A 167 -4.26 30.04 11.04
CA ILE A 167 -3.49 30.49 12.20
C ILE A 167 -3.51 29.30 13.18
N GLU A 168 -2.35 28.98 13.76
CA GLU A 168 -2.07 27.87 14.70
C GLU A 168 -1.92 26.48 14.04
N ASN A 169 -0.67 26.17 13.67
CA ASN A 169 -0.20 24.82 13.39
C ASN A 169 0.27 24.17 14.70
N GLN A 170 -0.50 23.24 15.25
CA GLN A 170 0.00 22.28 16.23
C GLN A 170 0.09 20.90 15.56
N GLN A 171 1.29 20.61 15.04
CA GLN A 171 1.72 19.25 14.71
C GLN A 171 2.09 18.55 16.00
N GLU A 172 1.39 17.49 16.35
CA GLU A 172 1.72 16.68 17.52
C GLU A 172 2.34 15.35 17.13
N LEU A 173 3.48 15.11 17.79
CA LEU A 173 4.17 13.84 17.91
C LEU A 173 3.22 12.76 18.45
N TYR A 174 3.28 11.57 17.85
CA TYR A 174 2.90 10.36 18.57
C TYR A 174 3.94 10.14 19.67
N ASN A 175 3.53 10.33 20.92
CA ASN A 175 4.22 9.71 22.03
C ASN A 175 3.74 8.27 22.14
N GLU A 176 4.72 7.37 22.22
CA GLU A 176 4.55 5.97 22.54
C GLU A 176 3.71 5.82 23.81
N ILE A 177 2.80 4.84 23.78
CA ILE A 177 2.03 4.43 24.95
C ILE A 177 3.04 4.04 26.04
N PRO A 178 3.06 4.71 27.21
CA PRO A 178 3.83 4.20 28.34
C PRO A 178 3.23 2.87 28.75
N SER A 179 4.03 1.81 28.60
CA SER A 179 3.84 0.56 29.33
C SER A 179 4.11 0.87 30.81
N ASP A 180 3.10 1.39 31.52
CA ASP A 180 3.27 1.71 32.92
C ASP A 180 3.25 0.45 33.78
N GLU A 181 4.32 0.35 34.55
CA GLU A 181 4.57 -0.62 35.59
C GLU A 181 3.45 -0.60 36.63
N GLN A 182 2.89 -1.79 36.84
CA GLN A 182 2.28 -2.29 38.08
C GLN A 182 2.18 -1.31 39.27
N HIS A 183 1.23 -0.37 39.22
CA HIS A 183 0.61 0.19 40.41
C HIS A 183 -0.91 0.10 40.24
N HIS A 184 -1.54 -0.74 41.07
CA HIS A 184 -2.98 -0.97 41.12
C HIS A 184 -3.66 0.26 41.75
N ASP A 185 -3.92 1.29 40.95
CA ASP A 185 -4.80 2.39 41.34
C ASP A 185 -6.23 2.09 40.84
N PRO A 186 -7.22 1.87 41.74
CA PRO A 186 -8.61 1.60 41.35
C PRO A 186 -9.22 2.70 40.48
N GLN A 187 -8.78 3.94 40.64
CA GLN A 187 -9.29 5.07 39.86
C GLN A 187 -8.86 4.98 38.39
N GLN A 188 -7.59 4.67 38.12
CA GLN A 188 -7.08 4.47 36.76
C GLN A 188 -7.75 3.29 36.04
N GLN A 189 -8.17 2.27 36.78
CA GLN A 189 -8.87 1.12 36.23
C GLN A 189 -10.29 1.46 35.78
N ILE A 190 -11.00 2.32 36.52
CA ILE A 190 -12.33 2.82 36.16
C ILE A 190 -12.23 3.73 34.93
N GLU A 191 -11.30 4.68 34.93
CA GLU A 191 -11.07 5.60 33.79
C GLU A 191 -10.75 4.83 32.50
N ARG A 192 -9.93 3.78 32.59
CA ARG A 192 -9.64 2.89 31.44
C ARG A 192 -10.87 2.12 30.95
N GLN A 193 -11.75 1.68 31.86
CA GLN A 193 -12.98 0.98 31.49
C GLN A 193 -13.97 1.92 30.80
N GLU A 194 -14.14 3.13 31.32
CA GLU A 194 -14.99 4.16 30.73
C GLU A 194 -14.50 4.53 29.32
N LEU A 195 -13.18 4.79 29.17
CA LEU A 195 -12.58 5.08 27.87
C LEU A 195 -12.81 3.96 26.86
N ARG A 196 -12.59 2.70 27.28
CA ARG A 196 -12.80 1.53 26.43
C ARG A 196 -14.27 1.39 26.00
N GLN A 197 -15.20 1.71 26.90
CA GLN A 197 -16.63 1.69 26.61
C GLN A 197 -17.02 2.80 25.63
N THR A 198 -16.54 4.04 25.84
CA THR A 198 -16.77 5.16 24.92
C THR A 198 -16.22 4.87 23.52
N LEU A 199 -15.02 4.29 23.42
CA LEU A 199 -14.45 3.87 22.14
C LEU A 199 -15.31 2.80 21.46
N LYS A 200 -15.78 1.81 22.21
CA LYS A 200 -16.65 0.75 21.69
C LYS A 200 -17.97 1.32 21.18
N ASP A 201 -18.60 2.22 21.91
CA ASP A 201 -19.87 2.85 21.53
C ASP A 201 -19.70 3.76 20.30
N ALA A 202 -18.59 4.49 20.22
CA ALA A 202 -18.23 5.28 19.04
C ALA A 202 -18.01 4.40 17.80
N ILE A 203 -17.40 3.22 17.96
CA ILE A 203 -17.25 2.23 16.88
C ILE A 203 -18.63 1.70 16.46
N LEU A 204 -19.44 1.21 17.39
CA LEU A 204 -20.74 0.61 17.11
C LEU A 204 -21.73 1.61 16.47
N SER A 205 -21.58 2.90 16.74
CA SER A 205 -22.37 3.95 16.11
C SER A 205 -21.87 4.38 14.72
N LEU A 206 -20.87 3.72 14.14
CA LEU A 206 -20.53 3.91 12.72
C LEU A 206 -21.62 3.30 11.83
N ARG A 207 -22.03 3.98 10.76
CA ARG A 207 -23.11 3.48 9.88
C ARG A 207 -22.74 2.22 9.07
N ASN A 208 -21.46 2.01 8.79
CA ASN A 208 -21.01 0.90 7.96
C ASN A 208 -20.59 -0.29 8.85
N ARG A 209 -21.28 -1.43 8.69
CA ARG A 209 -21.03 -2.64 9.49
C ARG A 209 -19.62 -3.21 9.30
N ASN A 210 -19.05 -3.11 8.10
CA ASN A 210 -17.70 -3.58 7.83
C ASN A 210 -16.66 -2.71 8.56
N TYR A 211 -16.94 -1.41 8.72
CA TYR A 211 -16.06 -0.51 9.49
C TYR A 211 -16.09 -0.85 10.97
N GLN A 212 -17.27 -1.15 11.52
CA GLN A 212 -17.39 -1.64 12.88
C GLN A 212 -16.60 -2.93 13.08
N GLN A 213 -16.81 -3.91 12.20
CA GLN A 213 -16.16 -5.23 12.27
C GLN A 213 -14.65 -5.12 12.23
N VAL A 214 -14.08 -4.36 11.29
CA VAL A 214 -12.62 -4.23 11.19
C VAL A 214 -12.03 -3.61 12.45
N LEU A 215 -12.64 -2.56 13.00
CA LEU A 215 -12.12 -1.94 14.21
C LEU A 215 -12.28 -2.85 15.45
N LEU A 216 -13.38 -3.59 15.56
CA LEU A 216 -13.58 -4.53 16.65
C LEU A 216 -12.58 -5.69 16.56
N TYR A 217 -12.40 -6.30 15.38
CA TYR A 217 -11.45 -7.39 15.22
C TYR A 217 -10.00 -6.92 15.44
N THR A 218 -9.61 -5.78 14.89
CA THR A 218 -8.24 -5.25 15.04
C THR A 218 -7.91 -4.89 16.50
N TYR A 219 -8.82 -4.20 17.21
CA TYR A 219 -8.48 -3.58 18.50
C TYR A 219 -9.07 -4.27 19.73
N PHE A 220 -10.04 -5.17 19.56
CA PHE A 220 -10.66 -5.90 20.67
C PHE A 220 -10.45 -7.41 20.59
N ALA A 221 -10.15 -7.96 19.41
CA ALA A 221 -9.86 -9.38 19.21
C ALA A 221 -8.39 -9.65 18.82
N ASP A 222 -7.55 -8.60 18.71
CA ASP A 222 -6.14 -8.67 18.31
C ASP A 222 -5.90 -9.49 17.04
N MET A 223 -6.87 -9.46 16.10
CA MET A 223 -6.83 -10.20 14.84
C MET A 223 -6.06 -9.40 13.79
N ASP A 224 -5.09 -10.05 13.14
CA ASP A 224 -4.32 -9.43 12.06
C ASP A 224 -5.15 -9.29 10.77
N GLU A 225 -4.70 -8.43 9.83
CA GLU A 225 -5.48 -8.15 8.63
C GLU A 225 -5.59 -9.34 7.66
N SER A 226 -4.64 -10.27 7.68
CA SER A 226 -4.64 -11.47 6.83
C SER A 226 -5.62 -12.52 7.36
N GLU A 227 -5.63 -12.73 8.67
CA GLU A 227 -6.59 -13.55 9.39
C GLU A 227 -8.00 -12.99 9.19
N MET A 228 -8.16 -11.67 9.35
CA MET A 228 -9.45 -11.00 9.17
C MET A 228 -9.99 -11.11 7.75
N ALA A 229 -9.13 -10.95 6.75
CA ALA A 229 -9.50 -11.10 5.34
C ALA A 229 -10.00 -12.53 5.05
N SER A 230 -9.29 -13.53 5.57
CA SER A 230 -9.68 -14.94 5.49
C SER A 230 -11.03 -15.19 6.17
N HIS A 231 -11.19 -14.70 7.40
CA HIS A 231 -12.41 -14.85 8.18
C HIS A 231 -13.63 -14.19 7.51
N LEU A 232 -13.44 -12.99 6.95
CA LEU A 232 -14.50 -12.22 6.29
C LEU A 232 -14.68 -12.59 4.81
N HIS A 233 -13.87 -13.51 4.28
CA HIS A 233 -13.90 -13.95 2.88
C HIS A 233 -13.77 -12.80 1.88
N VAL A 234 -12.95 -11.79 2.21
CA VAL A 234 -12.68 -10.62 1.37
C VAL A 234 -11.19 -10.45 1.11
N PRO A 235 -10.80 -9.71 0.07
CA PRO A 235 -9.41 -9.32 -0.14
C PRO A 235 -8.86 -8.53 1.08
N VAL A 236 -7.60 -8.74 1.44
CA VAL A 236 -6.91 -7.98 2.51
C VAL A 236 -6.94 -6.49 2.22
N GLN A 237 -6.89 -6.11 0.94
CA GLN A 237 -7.02 -4.72 0.52
C GLN A 237 -8.36 -4.09 0.95
N GLU A 238 -9.45 -4.87 0.99
CA GLU A 238 -10.73 -4.39 1.51
C GLU A 238 -10.66 -4.12 3.00
N ILE A 239 -9.97 -4.97 3.77
CA ILE A 239 -9.71 -4.75 5.20
C ILE A 239 -8.95 -3.45 5.41
N TYR A 240 -7.86 -3.22 4.67
CA TYR A 240 -7.10 -1.96 4.75
C TYR A 240 -7.97 -0.73 4.42
N MET A 241 -8.75 -0.79 3.34
CA MET A 241 -9.66 0.31 2.97
C MET A 241 -10.74 0.54 4.03
N TRP A 242 -11.36 -0.51 4.54
CA TRP A 242 -12.38 -0.41 5.58
C TRP A 242 -11.78 0.16 6.86
N ARG A 243 -10.61 -0.31 7.30
CA ARG A 243 -9.88 0.22 8.46
C ARG A 243 -9.61 1.70 8.30
N TYR A 244 -9.03 2.10 7.16
CA TYR A 244 -8.70 3.49 6.87
C TYR A 244 -9.95 4.39 6.93
N ARG A 245 -11.03 4.00 6.23
CA ARG A 245 -12.28 4.76 6.23
C ARG A 245 -12.98 4.76 7.59
N ALA A 246 -12.88 3.66 8.35
CA ALA A 246 -13.44 3.54 9.69
C ALA A 246 -12.74 4.49 10.66
N LEU A 247 -11.41 4.51 10.69
CA LEU A 247 -10.62 5.44 11.51
C LEU A 247 -10.88 6.90 11.11
N ARG A 248 -10.95 7.18 9.81
CA ARG A 248 -11.30 8.52 9.32
C ARG A 248 -12.72 8.94 9.71
N ALA A 249 -13.66 8.01 9.76
CA ALA A 249 -15.02 8.27 10.22
C ALA A 249 -15.10 8.48 11.74
N LEU A 250 -14.34 7.70 12.52
CA LEU A 250 -14.21 7.88 13.97
C LEU A 250 -13.63 9.24 14.35
N ARG A 251 -12.55 9.67 13.69
CA ARG A 251 -11.90 10.98 13.94
C ARG A 251 -12.83 12.17 13.67
N LYS A 252 -13.94 11.99 12.96
CA LYS A 252 -14.95 13.04 12.75
C LYS A 252 -15.99 13.11 13.86
N LYS A 253 -15.99 12.16 14.82
CA LYS A 253 -16.93 12.18 15.94
C LYS A 253 -16.43 13.14 17.02
N PRO A 254 -17.31 14.04 17.53
CA PRO A 254 -16.92 15.05 18.52
C PRO A 254 -16.43 14.40 19.82
N GLU A 255 -17.06 13.32 20.27
CA GLU A 255 -16.67 12.56 21.47
C GLU A 255 -15.23 12.04 21.38
N ILE A 256 -14.83 11.52 20.21
CA ILE A 256 -13.48 11.01 19.98
C ILE A 256 -12.45 12.15 19.90
N MET A 257 -12.82 13.27 19.27
CA MET A 257 -11.93 14.45 19.21
C MET A 257 -11.69 15.03 20.61
N GLN A 258 -12.72 15.10 21.46
CA GLN A 258 -12.60 15.55 22.85
C GLN A 258 -11.70 14.62 23.67
N LEU A 259 -11.88 13.31 23.54
CA LEU A 259 -10.98 12.33 24.16
C LEU A 259 -9.54 12.50 23.66
N LEU A 260 -9.32 12.69 22.36
CA LEU A 260 -7.98 12.93 21.85
C LEU A 260 -7.38 14.25 22.36
N GLN A 261 -8.18 15.27 22.67
CA GLN A 261 -7.71 16.53 23.25
C GLN A 261 -7.34 16.42 24.73
N ILE A 262 -8.15 15.72 25.52
CA ILE A 262 -7.90 15.53 26.96
C ILE A 262 -6.58 14.79 27.22
N TRP A 263 -6.16 13.92 26.30
CA TRP A 263 -4.94 13.13 26.40
C TRP A 263 -3.72 13.77 25.69
N ARG A 264 -3.87 14.98 25.15
CA ARG A 264 -2.78 15.80 24.61
C ARG A 264 -2.12 16.69 25.67
N GLU A 265 -2.84 16.98 26.75
CA GLU A 265 -2.38 17.76 27.92
C GLU A 265 -1.77 16.85 28.99
#